data_AF-A0AAE3GLC7-F1
#
_entry.id   AF-A0AAE3GLC7-F1
#
_cell.length_a   1.000
_cell.length_b   1.000
_cell.length_c   1.000
_cell.angle_alpha   90.00
_cell.angle_beta   90.00
_cell.angle_gamma   90.00
#
_symmetry.space_group_name_H-M   'P 1'
#
loop_
_entity.id
_entity.type
_entity.pdbx_description
1 polymer ?
#
loop_
_entity_poly.entity_id
_entity_poly.type
_entity_poly.pdbx_seq_one_letter_code
_entity_poly.pdbx_strand_id
1 'polypeptide(L)'
;MQAPSVGGVRLPKGNGETIRLPRGASLTDFAEKINANPASLVQVLFHLGEMVTATQSVSDEVLELLGSEMNYTVQVVSPEEEDRELLESFDITYGEDAGGEDDLVVRPPVVTVMGHVDHGKTRLLDTIRKAKVHEGEAGGITQHIGAYQVSTNLDGEIRLITFIDTPGHEAFTAMRARGANSTDIAVIVVAADDGVMPQTVEAINHAQAANAPIVVAVNKIDKEGANPAKIRQQLTEYGLVAEEYGGDTMFVDISAKQGTNIDGLLEAILLTADAALDLRANPNMEAQGVAIEAHLDRGRGPVATVLVQRGTLRVGDSVVAGDAYGRVRRMVDEYNEDVTEALPSRPVQVIGFTSVPGAGDTFLVVDEDRVARQIAERRQARIRNAQFAAKRKRISLEDLDSALKETRQLNLIIKGDNSGTVEALEDALMKIEVGDEVELKVIDRGVGGITKANVDLAIASDAIILGFNVRAEGKVAEQANREGIDIRYYSVIYQAIDEIEQALKGMLKPEYEEVQLGRAEVRDVFRSSKVGSIAGCMVLSGEIRRNAKARLLRDNVVVAENLSVNSLRRFKDDVTEVREGFECGLTLGSYNDIRVEDVIETYEMREKPRV
;
A
#
# COMPACT_ATOMS: atom_id res chain seq x y z
N MET A 1 12.96 -26.08 44.95
CA MET A 1 13.07 -24.62 45.14
C MET A 1 11.71 -24.01 44.84
N GLN A 2 11.11 -23.31 45.80
CA GLN A 2 9.79 -22.69 45.68
C GLN A 2 9.89 -21.41 44.84
N ALA A 3 9.02 -21.27 43.83
CA ALA A 3 9.04 -20.16 42.90
C ALA A 3 8.44 -18.87 43.52
N PRO A 4 9.04 -17.69 43.28
CA PRO A 4 8.40 -16.42 43.61
C PRO A 4 7.17 -16.22 42.72
N SER A 5 6.10 -15.67 43.30
CA SER A 5 4.84 -15.38 42.65
C SER A 5 4.88 -13.98 42.03
N VAL A 6 4.74 -13.89 40.71
CA VAL A 6 4.43 -12.62 40.04
C VAL A 6 2.92 -12.41 40.21
N GLY A 7 2.51 -11.37 40.94
CA GLY A 7 1.09 -11.06 41.14
C GLY A 7 0.25 -12.10 41.89
N GLY A 8 0.86 -13.04 42.62
CA GLY A 8 0.16 -14.04 43.45
C GLY A 8 -0.33 -15.29 42.71
N VAL A 9 0.00 -15.45 41.43
CA VAL A 9 -0.49 -16.56 40.59
C VAL A 9 0.62 -17.57 40.31
N ARG A 10 0.32 -18.86 40.40
CA ARG A 10 1.26 -19.94 40.05
C ARG A 10 1.06 -20.33 38.60
N LEU A 11 2.08 -20.09 37.78
CA LEU A 11 2.14 -20.49 36.39
C LEU A 11 3.30 -21.49 36.17
N PRO A 12 3.19 -22.40 35.19
CA PRO A 12 4.29 -23.27 34.82
C PRO A 12 5.45 -22.43 34.27
N LYS A 13 6.66 -22.65 34.79
CA LYS A 13 7.89 -22.02 34.25
C LYS A 13 8.42 -22.85 33.09
N GLY A 14 8.78 -22.18 32.00
CA GLY A 14 9.25 -22.83 30.78
C GLY A 14 10.66 -23.38 30.83
N ASN A 15 11.48 -22.99 31.81
CA ASN A 15 12.89 -23.41 31.89
C ASN A 15 13.69 -23.21 30.58
N GLY A 16 13.32 -22.24 29.74
CA GLY A 16 13.91 -22.00 28.42
C GLY A 16 13.29 -22.79 27.27
N GLU A 17 12.18 -23.51 27.50
CA GLU A 17 11.39 -24.13 26.44
C GLU A 17 10.90 -23.09 25.43
N THR A 18 10.90 -23.49 24.16
CA THR A 18 10.47 -22.65 23.05
C THR A 18 9.01 -22.93 22.73
N ILE A 19 8.20 -21.87 22.69
CA ILE A 19 6.79 -21.95 22.30
C ILE A 19 6.61 -21.24 20.97
N ARG A 20 6.00 -21.94 20.01
CA ARG A 20 5.61 -21.38 18.72
C ARG A 20 4.16 -20.90 18.79
N LEU A 21 3.94 -19.62 18.51
CA LEU A 21 2.63 -18.99 18.48
C LEU A 21 2.40 -18.24 17.16
N PRO A 22 1.15 -18.25 16.65
CA PRO A 22 0.83 -17.48 15.46
C PRO A 22 0.76 -15.98 15.75
N ARG A 23 0.91 -15.15 14.73
CA ARG A 23 0.71 -13.69 14.85
C ARG A 23 -0.72 -13.36 15.28
N GLY A 24 -0.84 -12.43 16.23
CA GLY A 24 -2.13 -12.05 16.80
C GLY A 24 -2.80 -13.14 17.65
N ALA A 25 -2.01 -14.10 18.15
CA ALA A 25 -2.47 -15.07 19.14
C ALA A 25 -3.09 -14.38 20.37
N SER A 26 -4.08 -15.04 20.97
CA SER A 26 -4.69 -14.63 22.22
C SER A 26 -3.98 -15.26 23.42
N LEU A 27 -4.29 -14.78 24.63
CA LEU A 27 -3.80 -15.41 25.86
C LEU A 27 -4.37 -16.81 26.06
N THR A 28 -5.50 -17.12 25.43
CA THR A 28 -6.07 -18.46 25.42
C THR A 28 -5.18 -19.40 24.62
N ASP A 29 -4.73 -18.98 23.43
CA ASP A 29 -3.83 -19.77 22.58
C ASP A 29 -2.47 -20.00 23.28
N PHE A 30 -1.95 -18.96 23.95
CA PHE A 30 -0.75 -19.07 24.78
C PHE A 30 -0.96 -20.08 25.91
N ALA A 31 -2.06 -19.97 26.64
CA ALA A 31 -2.40 -20.83 27.77
C ALA A 31 -2.54 -22.31 27.36
N GLU A 32 -3.12 -22.59 26.20
CA GLU A 32 -3.24 -23.95 25.67
C GLU A 32 -1.87 -24.58 25.40
N LYS A 33 -0.91 -23.83 24.82
CA LYS A 33 0.44 -24.33 24.56
C LYS A 33 1.23 -24.69 25.83
N ILE A 34 1.03 -23.93 26.90
CA ILE A 34 1.71 -24.17 28.20
C ILE A 34 0.84 -24.97 29.19
N ASN A 35 -0.34 -25.39 28.77
CA ASN A 35 -1.34 -26.06 29.61
C ASN A 35 -1.62 -25.32 30.93
N ALA A 36 -1.89 -24.01 30.83
CA ALA A 36 -2.19 -23.13 31.96
C ALA A 36 -3.61 -22.54 31.86
N ASN A 37 -4.03 -21.83 32.91
CA ASN A 37 -5.33 -21.14 32.91
C ASN A 37 -5.19 -19.74 32.27
N PRO A 38 -5.98 -19.39 31.24
CA PRO A 38 -5.95 -18.06 30.61
C PRO A 38 -6.17 -16.90 31.60
N ALA A 39 -7.00 -17.10 32.64
CA ALA A 39 -7.25 -16.08 33.66
C ALA A 39 -5.98 -15.72 34.45
N SER A 40 -5.08 -16.69 34.64
CA SER A 40 -3.79 -16.49 35.30
C SER A 40 -2.85 -15.62 34.46
N LEU A 41 -2.87 -15.77 33.13
CA LEU A 41 -2.07 -14.97 32.21
C LEU A 41 -2.57 -13.53 32.14
N VAL A 42 -3.89 -13.33 32.14
CA VAL A 42 -4.51 -11.99 32.25
C VAL A 42 -4.03 -11.27 33.51
N GLN A 43 -3.97 -11.97 34.65
CA GLN A 43 -3.50 -11.38 35.90
C GLN A 43 -2.02 -10.99 35.85
N VAL A 44 -1.17 -11.79 35.21
CA VAL A 44 0.25 -11.44 35.05
C VAL A 44 0.43 -10.23 34.15
N LEU A 45 -0.25 -10.18 33.01
CA LEU A 45 -0.21 -9.01 32.13
C LEU A 45 -0.74 -7.75 32.80
N PHE A 46 -1.78 -7.87 33.63
CA PHE A 46 -2.27 -6.75 34.42
C PHE A 46 -1.20 -6.20 35.38
N HIS A 47 -0.40 -7.06 36.02
CA HIS A 47 0.72 -6.61 36.86
C HIS A 47 1.88 -6.01 36.05
N LEU A 48 2.03 -6.41 34.79
CA LEU A 48 2.99 -5.84 33.84
C LEU A 48 2.47 -4.53 33.20
N GLY A 49 1.28 -4.06 33.57
CA GLY A 49 0.68 -2.82 33.08
C GLY A 49 -0.14 -2.97 31.80
N GLU A 50 -0.33 -4.19 31.30
CA GLU A 50 -1.08 -4.48 30.07
C GLU A 50 -2.51 -4.94 30.39
N MET A 51 -3.52 -4.20 29.91
CA MET A 51 -4.93 -4.55 30.08
C MET A 51 -5.46 -5.31 28.86
N VAL A 52 -5.55 -6.63 29.00
CA VAL A 52 -5.97 -7.56 27.94
C VAL A 52 -6.98 -8.58 28.49
N THR A 53 -7.97 -8.95 27.68
CA THR A 53 -8.88 -10.07 27.99
C THR A 53 -8.37 -11.39 27.41
N ALA A 54 -8.81 -12.53 27.95
CA ALA A 54 -8.24 -13.84 27.59
C ALA A 54 -8.36 -14.21 26.09
N THR A 55 -9.45 -13.81 25.44
CA THR A 55 -9.76 -14.15 24.04
C THR A 55 -9.32 -13.08 23.05
N GLN A 56 -8.68 -12.02 23.54
CA GLN A 56 -8.29 -10.90 22.71
C GLN A 56 -6.91 -11.14 22.10
N SER A 57 -6.79 -10.88 20.80
CA SER A 57 -5.51 -10.88 20.09
C SER A 57 -4.57 -9.81 20.65
N VAL A 58 -3.32 -10.20 20.87
CA VAL A 58 -2.26 -9.33 21.39
C VAL A 58 -1.12 -9.18 20.39
N SER A 59 -0.33 -8.12 20.56
CA SER A 59 0.88 -7.91 19.76
C SER A 59 2.00 -8.88 20.13
N ASP A 60 2.91 -9.10 19.19
CA ASP A 60 4.07 -9.97 19.33
C ASP A 60 4.91 -9.57 20.56
N GLU A 61 5.11 -8.26 20.79
CA GLU A 61 5.82 -7.72 21.96
C GLU A 61 5.19 -8.15 23.30
N VAL A 62 3.87 -8.19 23.39
CA VAL A 62 3.15 -8.57 24.61
C VAL A 62 3.28 -10.07 24.87
N LEU A 63 3.27 -10.89 23.80
CA LEU A 63 3.51 -12.33 23.89
C LEU A 63 4.95 -12.62 24.33
N GLU A 64 5.94 -11.93 23.76
CA GLU A 64 7.35 -12.04 24.12
C GLU A 64 7.63 -11.59 25.55
N LEU A 65 7.00 -10.50 26.00
CA LEU A 65 7.09 -10.02 27.38
C LEU A 65 6.55 -11.06 28.37
N LEU A 66 5.37 -11.61 28.08
CA LEU A 66 4.75 -12.65 28.91
C LEU A 66 5.62 -13.93 28.94
N GLY A 67 6.15 -14.33 27.78
CA GLY A 67 7.07 -15.45 27.64
C GLY A 67 8.33 -15.27 28.48
N SER A 68 8.96 -14.11 28.38
CA SER A 68 10.18 -13.76 29.11
C SER A 68 9.97 -13.81 30.63
N GLU A 69 8.85 -13.28 31.12
CA GLU A 69 8.51 -13.32 32.56
C GLU A 69 8.31 -14.76 33.06
N MET A 70 7.80 -15.64 32.20
CA MET A 70 7.56 -17.05 32.50
C MET A 70 8.74 -17.97 32.15
N ASN A 71 9.84 -17.40 31.65
CA ASN A 71 11.03 -18.12 31.19
C ASN A 71 10.75 -19.11 30.05
N TYR A 72 9.89 -18.71 29.10
CA TYR A 72 9.70 -19.33 27.79
C TYR A 72 10.30 -18.45 26.70
N THR A 73 10.87 -19.07 25.69
CA THR A 73 11.29 -18.38 24.46
C THR A 73 10.12 -18.41 23.49
N VAL A 74 9.44 -17.27 23.30
CA VAL A 74 8.33 -17.18 22.35
C VAL A 74 8.90 -16.96 20.96
N GLN A 75 8.57 -17.85 20.05
CA GLN A 75 8.84 -17.70 18.62
C GLN A 75 7.52 -17.43 17.93
N VAL A 76 7.37 -16.20 17.43
CA VAL A 76 6.26 -15.86 16.55
C VAL A 76 6.55 -16.43 15.17
N VAL A 77 5.66 -17.30 14.71
CA VAL A 77 5.81 -18.06 13.46
C VAL A 77 5.59 -17.12 12.26
N SER A 78 6.30 -17.34 11.15
CA SER A 78 6.05 -16.55 9.93
C SER A 78 4.69 -16.93 9.31
N PRO A 79 4.04 -16.03 8.56
CA PRO A 79 2.81 -16.36 7.85
C PRO A 79 2.94 -17.60 6.95
N GLU A 80 4.09 -17.82 6.30
CA GLU A 80 4.30 -18.98 5.43
C GLU A 80 4.40 -20.29 6.22
N GLU A 81 5.11 -20.28 7.35
CA GLU A 81 5.21 -21.46 8.23
C GLU A 81 3.86 -21.81 8.86
N GLU A 82 3.07 -20.81 9.26
CA GLU A 82 1.71 -21.02 9.78
C GLU A 82 0.77 -21.62 8.73
N ASP A 83 0.89 -21.18 7.47
CA ASP A 83 0.10 -21.73 6.37
C ASP A 83 0.52 -23.17 6.06
N ARG A 84 1.83 -23.48 6.10
CA ARG A 84 2.32 -24.85 5.96
C ARG A 84 1.76 -25.77 7.07
N GLU A 85 1.85 -25.38 8.33
CA GLU A 85 1.30 -26.17 9.45
C GLU A 85 -0.22 -26.36 9.33
N LEU A 86 -0.93 -25.37 8.77
CA LEU A 86 -2.36 -25.47 8.50
C LEU A 86 -2.66 -26.51 7.43
N LEU A 87 -1.94 -26.47 6.31
CA LEU A 87 -2.11 -27.41 5.19
C LEU A 87 -1.73 -28.84 5.60
N GLU A 88 -0.64 -29.01 6.35
CA GLU A 88 -0.23 -30.29 6.95
C GLU A 88 -1.33 -30.86 7.86
N SER A 89 -2.08 -30.02 8.59
CA SER A 89 -3.21 -30.48 9.42
C SER A 89 -4.37 -31.09 8.62
N PHE A 90 -4.38 -30.89 7.30
CA PHE A 90 -5.34 -31.45 6.35
C PHE A 90 -4.69 -32.46 5.39
N ASP A 91 -3.46 -32.93 5.67
CA ASP A 91 -2.69 -33.82 4.80
C ASP A 91 -2.40 -33.24 3.40
N ILE A 92 -2.33 -31.90 3.28
CA ILE A 92 -2.04 -31.20 2.03
C ILE A 92 -0.58 -30.72 2.04
N THR A 93 0.20 -31.16 1.06
CA THR A 93 1.56 -30.65 0.83
C THR A 93 1.52 -29.58 -0.25
N TYR A 94 2.14 -28.41 -0.01
CA TYR A 94 2.26 -27.33 -0.99
C TYR A 94 3.70 -27.20 -1.48
N GLY A 95 3.88 -27.06 -2.80
CA GLY A 95 5.18 -26.76 -3.39
C GLY A 95 6.12 -27.95 -3.60
N GLU A 96 5.66 -29.18 -3.38
CA GLU A 96 6.35 -30.42 -3.75
C GLU A 96 5.53 -31.17 -4.80
N ASP A 97 6.19 -31.70 -5.83
CA ASP A 97 5.52 -32.58 -6.80
C ASP A 97 5.32 -33.94 -6.16
N ALA A 98 4.09 -34.43 -6.15
CA ALA A 98 3.82 -35.79 -5.72
C ALA A 98 4.44 -36.78 -6.72
N GLY A 99 5.01 -37.89 -6.26
CA GLY A 99 5.58 -38.94 -7.14
C GLY A 99 7.09 -38.87 -7.33
N GLY A 100 7.59 -39.54 -8.38
CA GLY A 100 9.02 -39.64 -8.70
C GLY A 100 9.43 -38.79 -9.91
N GLU A 101 10.71 -38.81 -10.28
CA GLU A 101 11.21 -38.09 -11.48
C GLU A 101 10.49 -38.51 -12.78
N ASP A 102 9.99 -39.74 -12.86
CA ASP A 102 9.27 -40.27 -14.03
C ASP A 102 7.88 -39.63 -14.23
N ASP A 103 7.31 -39.04 -13.17
CA ASP A 103 6.00 -38.36 -13.23
C ASP A 103 6.10 -36.90 -13.68
N LEU A 104 7.33 -36.36 -13.75
CA LEU A 104 7.62 -34.98 -14.11
C LEU A 104 7.63 -34.79 -15.63
N VAL A 105 6.78 -33.90 -16.13
CA VAL A 105 6.69 -33.55 -17.55
C VAL A 105 7.18 -32.13 -17.76
N VAL A 106 7.86 -31.89 -18.90
CA VAL A 106 8.30 -30.55 -19.31
C VAL A 106 7.09 -29.63 -19.43
N ARG A 107 7.15 -28.48 -18.76
CA ARG A 107 6.09 -27.46 -18.79
C ARG A 107 6.53 -26.19 -19.51
N PRO A 108 5.60 -25.41 -20.07
CA PRO A 108 5.89 -24.10 -20.66
C PRO A 108 6.53 -23.13 -19.64
N PRO A 109 7.53 -22.31 -20.01
CA PRO A 109 8.01 -21.24 -19.14
C PRO A 109 6.96 -20.14 -18.96
N VAL A 110 6.86 -19.64 -17.74
CA VAL A 110 6.06 -18.47 -17.37
C VAL A 110 6.96 -17.24 -17.36
N VAL A 111 6.58 -16.22 -18.12
CA VAL A 111 7.43 -15.07 -18.45
C VAL A 111 6.71 -13.79 -18.08
N THR A 112 7.37 -12.92 -17.32
CA THR A 112 6.86 -11.56 -17.07
C THR A 112 7.64 -10.54 -17.87
N VAL A 113 6.95 -9.51 -18.34
CA VAL A 113 7.56 -8.40 -19.09
C VAL A 113 7.60 -7.16 -18.21
N MET A 114 8.81 -6.71 -17.89
CA MET A 114 9.06 -5.57 -17.01
C MET A 114 9.86 -4.47 -17.71
N GLY A 115 9.95 -3.29 -17.10
CA GLY A 115 10.64 -2.12 -17.68
C GLY A 115 9.95 -0.80 -17.31
N HIS A 116 10.48 0.32 -17.79
CA HIS A 116 9.91 1.65 -17.54
C HIS A 116 8.59 1.87 -18.30
N VAL A 117 7.82 2.88 -17.87
CA VAL A 117 6.69 3.43 -18.63
C VAL A 117 7.19 3.88 -20.01
N ASP A 118 6.35 3.73 -21.05
CA ASP A 118 6.66 4.09 -22.44
C ASP A 118 7.84 3.39 -23.12
N HIS A 119 8.45 2.38 -22.49
CA HIS A 119 9.41 1.50 -23.15
C HIS A 119 8.76 0.49 -24.11
N GLY A 120 7.42 0.49 -24.21
CA GLY A 120 6.67 -0.27 -25.19
C GLY A 120 6.35 -1.72 -24.79
N LYS A 121 6.23 -2.01 -23.48
CA LYS A 121 5.85 -3.34 -22.95
C LYS A 121 4.49 -3.82 -23.46
N THR A 122 3.43 -3.04 -23.25
CA THR A 122 2.08 -3.35 -23.74
C THR A 122 2.08 -3.51 -25.26
N ARG A 123 2.84 -2.67 -25.97
CA ARG A 123 2.98 -2.78 -27.43
C ARG A 123 3.70 -4.07 -27.85
N LEU A 124 4.72 -4.51 -27.11
CA LEU A 124 5.40 -5.77 -27.34
C LEU A 124 4.45 -6.95 -27.16
N LEU A 125 3.72 -6.99 -26.04
CA LEU A 125 2.73 -8.02 -25.75
C LEU A 125 1.61 -8.06 -26.81
N ASP A 126 1.09 -6.89 -27.21
CA ASP A 126 0.11 -6.77 -28.29
C ASP A 126 0.63 -7.33 -29.62
N THR A 127 1.89 -7.03 -29.96
CA THR A 127 2.50 -7.50 -31.21
C THR A 127 2.73 -9.01 -31.17
N ILE A 128 3.20 -9.55 -30.05
CA ILE A 128 3.33 -11.00 -29.82
C ILE A 128 1.96 -11.68 -29.97
N ARG A 129 0.92 -11.12 -29.35
CA ARG A 129 -0.45 -11.62 -29.43
C ARG A 129 -0.97 -11.60 -30.87
N LYS A 130 -0.92 -10.45 -31.54
CA LYS A 130 -1.40 -10.32 -32.93
C LYS A 130 -0.66 -11.21 -33.94
N ALA A 131 0.63 -11.44 -33.73
CA ALA A 131 1.42 -12.29 -34.61
C ALA A 131 1.01 -13.78 -34.52
N LYS A 132 0.40 -14.21 -33.41
CA LYS A 132 0.11 -15.63 -33.13
C LYS A 132 -1.38 -15.94 -32.97
N VAL A 133 -2.26 -14.95 -32.94
CA VAL A 133 -3.72 -15.13 -32.83
C VAL A 133 -4.38 -15.19 -34.22
N HIS A 134 -5.31 -16.14 -34.40
CA HIS A 134 -6.11 -16.29 -35.61
C HIS A 134 -6.93 -15.02 -35.93
N GLU A 135 -7.07 -14.68 -37.23
CA GLU A 135 -7.61 -13.41 -37.79
C GLU A 135 -9.08 -13.03 -37.42
N GLY A 136 -9.67 -13.56 -36.34
CA GLY A 136 -11.09 -13.44 -36.03
C GLY A 136 -11.52 -12.31 -35.08
N GLU A 137 -10.63 -11.68 -34.32
CA GLU A 137 -11.06 -10.72 -33.28
C GLU A 137 -11.20 -9.27 -33.78
N ALA A 138 -12.44 -8.88 -34.07
CA ALA A 138 -12.82 -7.48 -34.18
C ALA A 138 -12.81 -6.83 -32.79
N GLY A 139 -11.73 -6.11 -32.43
CA GLY A 139 -11.78 -5.29 -31.22
C GLY A 139 -10.46 -4.72 -30.71
N GLY A 140 -9.32 -5.40 -30.86
CA GLY A 140 -8.00 -4.82 -30.52
C GLY A 140 -7.80 -4.36 -29.07
N ILE A 141 -8.69 -4.72 -28.14
CA ILE A 141 -8.57 -4.47 -26.69
C ILE A 141 -9.13 -5.68 -25.93
N THR A 142 -8.30 -6.67 -25.63
CA THR A 142 -8.62 -7.73 -24.67
C THR A 142 -7.93 -7.40 -23.34
N GLN A 143 -8.63 -6.60 -22.51
CA GLN A 143 -8.19 -6.05 -21.22
C GLN A 143 -8.39 -7.00 -20.02
N HIS A 144 -8.83 -8.24 -20.21
CA HIS A 144 -9.49 -8.98 -19.12
C HIS A 144 -8.69 -10.09 -18.46
N ILE A 145 -7.56 -10.50 -19.04
CA ILE A 145 -6.71 -11.54 -18.46
C ILE A 145 -5.26 -11.05 -18.54
N GLY A 146 -4.67 -10.75 -17.38
CA GLY A 146 -3.25 -10.38 -17.23
C GLY A 146 -2.26 -11.50 -17.57
N ALA A 147 -2.69 -12.61 -18.18
CA ALA A 147 -1.82 -13.67 -18.67
C ALA A 147 -2.38 -14.36 -19.91
N TYR A 148 -1.52 -14.83 -20.80
CA TYR A 148 -1.91 -15.53 -22.03
C TYR A 148 -0.80 -16.44 -22.52
N GLN A 149 -1.14 -17.45 -23.32
CA GLN A 149 -0.18 -18.43 -23.85
C GLN A 149 0.02 -18.24 -25.35
N VAL A 150 1.27 -18.32 -25.80
CA VAL A 150 1.62 -18.26 -27.22
C VAL A 150 2.43 -19.47 -27.64
N SER A 151 2.20 -19.92 -28.86
CA SER A 151 2.99 -20.97 -29.51
C SER A 151 4.11 -20.38 -30.35
N THR A 152 5.31 -20.92 -30.22
CA THR A 152 6.45 -20.63 -31.09
C THR A 152 7.08 -21.93 -31.59
N ASN A 153 7.75 -21.88 -32.73
CA ASN A 153 8.44 -23.04 -33.29
C ASN A 153 9.93 -22.92 -32.94
N LEU A 154 10.47 -23.91 -32.23
CA LEU A 154 11.89 -24.04 -31.93
C LEU A 154 12.36 -25.40 -32.42
N ASP A 155 13.36 -25.42 -33.29
CA ASP A 155 13.94 -26.65 -33.87
C ASP A 155 12.95 -27.62 -34.54
N GLY A 156 11.81 -27.10 -35.02
CA GLY A 156 10.76 -27.90 -35.66
C GLY A 156 9.67 -28.40 -34.70
N GLU A 157 9.79 -28.12 -33.41
CA GLU A 157 8.78 -28.43 -32.39
C GLU A 157 8.00 -27.18 -31.97
N ILE A 158 6.68 -27.33 -31.78
CA ILE A 158 5.84 -26.26 -31.27
C ILE A 158 5.97 -26.24 -29.75
N ARG A 159 6.56 -25.17 -29.23
CA ARG A 159 6.69 -24.90 -27.80
C ARG A 159 5.79 -23.75 -27.38
N LEU A 160 5.26 -23.83 -26.17
CA LEU A 160 4.38 -22.82 -25.60
C LEU A 160 5.15 -21.93 -24.64
N ILE A 161 4.76 -20.66 -24.56
CA ILE A 161 5.28 -19.67 -23.59
C ILE A 161 4.08 -18.98 -22.96
N THR A 162 4.04 -18.90 -21.64
CA THR A 162 2.98 -18.20 -20.92
C THR A 162 3.48 -16.83 -20.51
N PHE A 163 2.85 -15.77 -21.00
CA PHE A 163 3.17 -14.40 -20.62
C PHE A 163 2.26 -13.93 -19.49
N ILE A 164 2.83 -13.23 -18.50
CA ILE A 164 2.11 -12.43 -17.50
C ILE A 164 2.36 -10.95 -17.81
N ASP A 165 1.29 -10.22 -18.10
CA ASP A 165 1.31 -8.77 -18.29
C ASP A 165 1.18 -8.09 -16.93
N THR A 166 2.31 -7.60 -16.40
CA THR A 166 2.28 -6.78 -15.17
C THR A 166 2.19 -5.30 -15.54
N PRO A 167 1.28 -4.52 -14.92
CA PRO A 167 1.20 -3.08 -15.12
C PRO A 167 2.53 -2.38 -14.81
N GLY A 168 2.87 -1.38 -15.62
CA GLY A 168 4.19 -0.75 -15.59
C GLY A 168 4.41 0.38 -14.59
N HIS A 169 3.41 0.77 -13.82
CA HIS A 169 3.47 1.96 -12.97
C HIS A 169 3.96 1.62 -11.55
N GLU A 170 4.73 2.53 -10.94
CA GLU A 170 5.23 2.48 -9.55
C GLU A 170 4.17 2.14 -8.47
N ALA A 171 2.92 2.57 -8.61
CA ALA A 171 1.87 2.18 -7.65
C ALA A 171 1.60 0.66 -7.65
N PHE A 172 2.00 -0.04 -8.71
CA PHE A 172 1.84 -1.49 -8.88
C PHE A 172 3.12 -2.28 -8.56
N THR A 173 4.04 -1.75 -7.76
CA THR A 173 5.23 -2.50 -7.28
C THR A 173 4.85 -3.85 -6.66
N ALA A 174 3.77 -3.93 -5.88
CA ALA A 174 3.30 -5.19 -5.32
C ALA A 174 2.87 -6.21 -6.41
N MET A 175 2.27 -5.77 -7.52
CA MET A 175 1.96 -6.65 -8.65
C MET A 175 3.22 -7.12 -9.38
N ARG A 176 4.23 -6.25 -9.52
CA ARG A 176 5.51 -6.61 -10.16
C ARG A 176 6.30 -7.62 -9.32
N ALA A 177 6.39 -7.43 -8.02
CA ALA A 177 7.02 -8.39 -7.11
C ALA A 177 6.32 -9.76 -7.14
N ARG A 178 4.98 -9.76 -7.17
CA ARG A 178 4.17 -10.99 -7.34
C ARG A 178 4.40 -11.67 -8.69
N GLY A 179 4.45 -10.87 -9.76
CA GLY A 179 4.81 -11.34 -11.09
C GLY A 179 6.17 -12.02 -11.08
N ALA A 180 7.22 -11.36 -10.57
CA ALA A 180 8.58 -11.90 -10.49
C ALA A 180 8.64 -13.24 -9.75
N ASN A 181 7.97 -13.36 -8.59
CA ASN A 181 7.94 -14.60 -7.81
C ASN A 181 7.12 -15.73 -8.46
N SER A 182 6.20 -15.39 -9.37
CA SER A 182 5.33 -16.35 -10.05
C SER A 182 5.85 -16.76 -11.43
N THR A 183 6.99 -16.19 -11.86
CA THR A 183 7.54 -16.39 -13.20
C THR A 183 8.85 -17.13 -13.15
N ASP A 184 9.06 -17.94 -14.19
CA ASP A 184 10.28 -18.66 -14.42
C ASP A 184 11.35 -17.72 -15.03
N ILE A 185 10.95 -16.75 -15.87
CA ILE A 185 11.86 -15.82 -16.58
C ILE A 185 11.32 -14.40 -16.55
N ALA A 186 12.22 -13.42 -16.42
CA ALA A 186 11.90 -12.00 -16.55
C ALA A 186 12.46 -11.39 -17.84
N VAL A 187 11.60 -10.75 -18.63
CA VAL A 187 11.99 -9.99 -19.82
C VAL A 187 12.03 -8.51 -19.48
N ILE A 188 13.22 -7.90 -19.53
CA ILE A 188 13.41 -6.47 -19.28
C ILE A 188 13.39 -5.69 -20.59
N VAL A 189 12.37 -4.86 -20.78
CA VAL A 189 12.21 -4.03 -21.97
C VAL A 189 12.85 -2.66 -21.74
N VAL A 190 13.86 -2.35 -22.54
CA VAL A 190 14.58 -1.06 -22.49
C VAL A 190 14.50 -0.38 -23.84
N ALA A 191 14.04 0.86 -23.87
CA ALA A 191 13.98 1.62 -25.12
C ALA A 191 15.37 2.13 -25.52
N ALA A 192 15.73 1.92 -26.78
CA ALA A 192 17.05 2.26 -27.33
C ALA A 192 17.32 3.77 -27.45
N ASP A 193 16.27 4.59 -27.40
CA ASP A 193 16.31 6.06 -27.42
C ASP A 193 16.39 6.67 -26.00
N ASP A 194 15.76 6.04 -25.00
CA ASP A 194 15.66 6.59 -23.64
C ASP A 194 16.81 6.13 -22.73
N GLY A 195 17.18 4.84 -22.76
CA GLY A 195 18.19 4.28 -21.85
C GLY A 195 17.63 3.58 -20.61
N VAL A 196 18.52 3.25 -19.68
CA VAL A 196 18.13 2.69 -18.38
C VAL A 196 17.55 3.80 -17.48
N MET A 197 16.30 3.60 -17.04
CA MET A 197 15.56 4.53 -16.17
C MET A 197 15.38 3.93 -14.77
N PRO A 198 15.03 4.73 -13.73
CA PRO A 198 14.88 4.23 -12.36
C PRO A 198 13.93 3.02 -12.22
N GLN A 199 12.82 3.00 -12.96
CA GLN A 199 11.89 1.86 -12.95
C GLN A 199 12.44 0.60 -13.63
N THR A 200 13.37 0.76 -14.58
CA THR A 200 14.11 -0.37 -15.16
C THR A 200 15.04 -0.97 -14.11
N VAL A 201 15.72 -0.14 -13.33
CA VAL A 201 16.58 -0.59 -12.21
C VAL A 201 15.75 -1.33 -11.17
N GLU A 202 14.57 -0.79 -10.83
CA GLU A 202 13.64 -1.46 -9.92
C GLU A 202 13.23 -2.85 -10.45
N ALA A 203 12.87 -2.94 -11.74
CA ALA A 203 12.51 -4.21 -12.37
C ALA A 203 13.67 -5.24 -12.35
N ILE A 204 14.90 -4.80 -12.60
CA ILE A 204 16.09 -5.66 -12.51
C ILE A 204 16.28 -6.17 -11.09
N ASN A 205 16.16 -5.28 -10.09
CA ASN A 205 16.29 -5.67 -8.68
C ASN A 205 15.22 -6.69 -8.27
N HIS A 206 13.97 -6.55 -8.72
CA HIS A 206 12.90 -7.52 -8.43
C HIS A 206 13.19 -8.88 -9.06
N ALA A 207 13.62 -8.92 -10.32
CA ALA A 207 13.96 -10.16 -11.01
C ALA A 207 15.17 -10.86 -10.36
N GLN A 208 16.20 -10.10 -9.98
CA GLN A 208 17.37 -10.62 -9.26
C GLN A 208 17.00 -11.12 -7.85
N ALA A 209 16.14 -10.41 -7.12
CA ALA A 209 15.68 -10.84 -5.79
C ALA A 209 14.84 -12.13 -5.86
N ALA A 210 14.09 -12.33 -6.94
CA ALA A 210 13.36 -13.56 -7.24
C ALA A 210 14.25 -14.69 -7.79
N ASN A 211 15.56 -14.44 -8.03
CA ASN A 211 16.48 -15.35 -8.73
C ASN A 211 15.96 -15.81 -10.11
N ALA A 212 15.16 -14.99 -10.79
CA ALA A 212 14.65 -15.30 -12.12
C ALA A 212 15.72 -14.94 -13.17
N PRO A 213 16.07 -15.85 -14.11
CA PRO A 213 16.90 -15.52 -15.27
C PRO A 213 16.32 -14.36 -16.07
N ILE A 214 17.20 -13.49 -16.58
CA ILE A 214 16.82 -12.24 -17.23
C ILE A 214 17.15 -12.29 -18.73
N VAL A 215 16.17 -11.94 -19.56
CA VAL A 215 16.35 -11.66 -20.99
C VAL A 215 16.09 -10.18 -21.24
N VAL A 216 16.99 -9.50 -21.95
CA VAL A 216 16.86 -8.06 -22.22
C VAL A 216 16.34 -7.85 -23.64
N ALA A 217 15.17 -7.21 -23.76
CA ALA A 217 14.60 -6.79 -25.03
C ALA A 217 14.88 -5.29 -25.27
N VAL A 218 15.79 -4.98 -26.19
CA VAL A 218 16.11 -3.60 -26.56
C VAL A 218 15.12 -3.13 -27.63
N ASN A 219 14.16 -2.30 -27.22
CA ASN A 219 13.03 -1.88 -28.05
C ASN A 219 13.27 -0.54 -28.77
N LYS A 220 12.39 -0.21 -29.72
CA LYS A 220 12.41 1.02 -30.52
C LYS A 220 13.66 1.21 -31.40
N ILE A 221 14.22 0.11 -31.93
CA ILE A 221 15.35 0.17 -32.89
C ILE A 221 15.01 0.87 -34.21
N ASP A 222 13.71 1.09 -34.48
CA ASP A 222 13.21 1.80 -35.65
C ASP A 222 13.33 3.34 -35.55
N LYS A 223 13.66 3.89 -34.38
CA LYS A 223 13.79 5.35 -34.20
C LYS A 223 15.14 5.90 -34.65
N GLU A 224 15.11 7.06 -35.29
CA GLU A 224 16.31 7.86 -35.56
C GLU A 224 16.93 8.31 -34.22
N GLY A 225 18.09 7.75 -33.87
CA GLY A 225 18.77 7.97 -32.58
C GLY A 225 18.83 6.75 -31.66
N ALA A 226 18.21 5.63 -32.03
CA ALA A 226 18.32 4.38 -31.29
C ALA A 226 19.79 3.91 -31.20
N ASN A 227 20.26 3.61 -29.98
CA ASN A 227 21.61 3.10 -29.77
C ASN A 227 21.61 1.87 -28.84
N PRO A 228 21.42 0.66 -29.41
CA PRO A 228 21.43 -0.58 -28.63
C PRO A 228 22.76 -0.90 -27.94
N ALA A 229 23.89 -0.44 -28.48
CA ALA A 229 25.20 -0.64 -27.87
C ALA A 229 25.33 0.14 -26.56
N LYS A 230 24.77 1.36 -26.49
CA LYS A 230 24.71 2.15 -25.25
C LYS A 230 23.93 1.42 -24.16
N ILE A 231 22.82 0.77 -24.50
CA ILE A 231 21.99 0.01 -23.55
C ILE A 231 22.76 -1.16 -22.95
N ARG A 232 23.45 -1.95 -23.78
CA ARG A 232 24.33 -3.05 -23.34
C ARG A 232 25.41 -2.55 -22.38
N GLN A 233 26.03 -1.41 -22.67
CA GLN A 233 27.03 -0.81 -21.80
C GLN A 233 26.42 -0.40 -20.44
N GLN A 234 25.27 0.27 -20.43
CA GLN A 234 24.61 0.72 -19.20
C GLN A 234 24.17 -0.45 -18.31
N LEU A 235 23.65 -1.53 -18.91
CA LEU A 235 23.16 -2.68 -18.16
C LEU A 235 24.27 -3.53 -17.52
N THR A 236 25.50 -3.45 -18.06
CA THR A 236 26.70 -4.01 -17.41
C THR A 236 26.90 -3.48 -15.98
N GLU A 237 26.57 -2.21 -15.71
CA GLU A 237 26.69 -1.61 -14.37
C GLU A 237 25.76 -2.26 -13.34
N TYR A 238 24.68 -2.91 -13.80
CA TYR A 238 23.69 -3.61 -12.99
C TYR A 238 23.91 -5.13 -12.98
N GLY A 239 25.07 -5.60 -13.43
CA GLY A 239 25.43 -7.02 -13.46
C GLY A 239 24.85 -7.81 -14.62
N LEU A 240 24.17 -7.15 -15.58
CA LEU A 240 23.64 -7.80 -16.79
C LEU A 240 24.64 -7.65 -17.94
N VAL A 241 25.45 -8.69 -18.15
CA VAL A 241 26.51 -8.71 -19.17
C VAL A 241 26.04 -9.51 -20.38
N ALA A 242 26.14 -8.92 -21.57
CA ALA A 242 25.76 -9.59 -22.81
C ALA A 242 26.67 -10.79 -23.13
N GLU A 243 26.12 -11.84 -23.73
CA GLU A 243 26.87 -13.04 -24.18
C GLU A 243 28.06 -12.68 -25.09
N GLU A 244 27.88 -11.69 -25.97
CA GLU A 244 28.95 -11.19 -26.87
C GLU A 244 30.16 -10.63 -26.11
N TYR A 245 29.97 -10.22 -24.86
CA TYR A 245 31.01 -9.71 -23.96
C TYR A 245 31.46 -10.76 -22.92
N GLY A 246 31.06 -12.02 -23.10
CA GLY A 246 31.38 -13.13 -22.20
C GLY A 246 30.48 -13.22 -20.96
N GLY A 247 29.31 -12.57 -21.00
CA GLY A 247 28.28 -12.71 -19.97
C GLY A 247 27.30 -13.85 -20.24
N ASP A 248 26.23 -13.88 -19.45
CA ASP A 248 25.16 -14.90 -19.45
C ASP A 248 23.79 -14.33 -19.86
N THR A 249 23.67 -13.02 -20.00
CA THR A 249 22.40 -12.36 -20.30
C THR A 249 22.20 -12.26 -21.81
N MET A 250 21.07 -12.78 -22.31
CA MET A 250 20.69 -12.63 -23.72
C MET A 250 20.11 -11.23 -24.00
N PHE A 251 20.66 -10.55 -25.01
CA PHE A 251 20.17 -9.25 -25.48
C PHE A 251 19.56 -9.41 -26.86
N VAL A 252 18.29 -9.03 -27.01
CA VAL A 252 17.57 -9.11 -28.29
C VAL A 252 17.11 -7.72 -28.71
N ASP A 253 17.61 -7.27 -29.85
CA ASP A 253 17.23 -5.99 -30.45
C ASP A 253 15.90 -6.16 -31.22
N ILE A 254 14.85 -5.44 -30.82
CA ILE A 254 13.48 -5.59 -31.35
C ILE A 254 12.85 -4.25 -31.73
N SER A 255 11.86 -4.31 -32.64
CA SER A 255 10.89 -3.21 -32.81
C SER A 255 9.48 -3.74 -32.60
N ALA A 256 8.91 -3.47 -31.42
CA ALA A 256 7.52 -3.81 -31.12
C ALA A 256 6.52 -3.10 -32.04
N LYS A 257 6.90 -1.97 -32.64
CA LYS A 257 6.05 -1.23 -33.57
C LYS A 257 5.99 -1.90 -34.95
N GLN A 258 7.14 -2.28 -35.49
CA GLN A 258 7.28 -2.89 -36.82
C GLN A 258 7.13 -4.42 -36.81
N GLY A 259 7.17 -5.06 -35.64
CA GLY A 259 7.21 -6.51 -35.51
C GLY A 259 8.57 -7.11 -35.84
N THR A 260 9.64 -6.32 -35.83
CA THR A 260 10.99 -6.79 -36.15
C THR A 260 11.57 -7.63 -35.02
N ASN A 261 12.08 -8.81 -35.36
CA ASN A 261 12.82 -9.73 -34.48
C ASN A 261 12.05 -10.23 -33.24
N ILE A 262 10.72 -10.31 -33.34
CA ILE A 262 9.86 -10.82 -32.26
C ILE A 262 10.04 -12.33 -32.09
N ASP A 263 10.14 -13.09 -33.18
CA ASP A 263 10.40 -14.54 -33.09
C ASP A 263 11.76 -14.84 -32.45
N GLY A 264 12.80 -14.04 -32.76
CA GLY A 264 14.11 -14.17 -32.11
C GLY A 264 14.08 -13.89 -30.60
N LEU A 265 13.18 -13.01 -30.12
CA LEU A 265 12.95 -12.83 -28.69
C LEU A 265 12.29 -14.07 -28.06
N LEU A 266 11.31 -14.66 -28.73
CA LEU A 266 10.64 -15.89 -28.24
C LEU A 266 11.60 -17.07 -28.20
N GLU A 267 12.47 -17.20 -29.20
CA GLU A 267 13.55 -18.20 -29.22
C GLU A 267 14.54 -17.98 -28.08
N ALA A 268 15.01 -16.75 -27.87
CA ALA A 268 15.92 -16.42 -26.77
C ALA A 268 15.32 -16.75 -25.39
N ILE A 269 14.02 -16.51 -25.20
CA ILE A 269 13.31 -16.88 -23.96
C ILE A 269 13.34 -18.40 -23.75
N LEU A 270 13.02 -19.19 -24.78
CA LEU A 270 13.04 -20.65 -24.67
C LEU A 270 14.44 -21.20 -24.44
N LEU A 271 15.44 -20.68 -25.15
CA LEU A 271 16.83 -21.10 -24.96
C LEU A 271 17.32 -20.76 -23.55
N THR A 272 16.96 -19.59 -23.02
CA THR A 272 17.25 -19.22 -21.64
C THR A 272 16.58 -20.17 -20.66
N ALA A 273 15.32 -20.55 -20.93
CA ALA A 273 14.58 -21.52 -20.11
C ALA A 273 15.29 -22.88 -20.09
N ASP A 274 15.65 -23.41 -21.25
CA ASP A 274 16.30 -24.72 -21.38
C ASP A 274 17.72 -24.74 -20.78
N ALA A 275 18.44 -23.61 -20.85
CA ALA A 275 19.82 -23.52 -20.36
C ALA A 275 19.91 -23.30 -18.84
N ALA A 276 18.99 -22.49 -18.28
CA ALA A 276 19.09 -22.05 -16.89
C ALA A 276 18.16 -22.82 -15.94
N LEU A 277 17.07 -23.41 -16.43
CA LEU A 277 15.99 -23.94 -15.61
C LEU A 277 15.59 -25.36 -16.00
N ASP A 278 15.33 -26.19 -15.00
CA ASP A 278 14.71 -27.51 -15.19
C ASP A 278 13.18 -27.38 -15.01
N LEU A 279 12.50 -26.93 -16.06
CA LEU A 279 11.07 -26.65 -16.03
C LEU A 279 10.24 -27.92 -16.21
N ARG A 280 10.08 -28.68 -15.12
CA ARG A 280 9.20 -29.83 -15.07
C ARG A 280 8.15 -29.69 -13.97
N ALA A 281 6.99 -30.31 -14.16
CA ALA A 281 5.94 -30.42 -13.16
C ALA A 281 5.16 -31.72 -13.34
N ASN A 282 4.57 -32.24 -12.27
CA ASN A 282 3.68 -33.39 -12.35
C ASN A 282 2.25 -32.93 -12.73
N PRO A 283 1.71 -33.32 -13.90
CA PRO A 283 0.33 -33.00 -14.26
C PRO A 283 -0.72 -33.89 -13.57
N ASN A 284 -0.33 -35.04 -13.01
CA ASN A 284 -1.23 -36.05 -12.47
C ASN A 284 -1.70 -35.79 -11.03
N MET A 285 -1.13 -34.78 -10.36
CA MET A 285 -1.52 -34.38 -9.02
C MET A 285 -2.65 -33.34 -9.01
N GLU A 286 -3.19 -33.06 -7.82
CA GLU A 286 -4.13 -31.96 -7.61
C GLU A 286 -3.50 -30.61 -7.97
N ALA A 287 -4.31 -29.72 -8.56
CA ALA A 287 -3.79 -28.46 -9.06
C ALA A 287 -3.35 -27.52 -7.92
N GLN A 288 -2.16 -26.97 -8.06
CA GLN A 288 -1.63 -25.92 -7.21
C GLN A 288 -1.16 -24.78 -8.08
N GLY A 289 -1.31 -23.55 -7.59
CA GLY A 289 -0.91 -22.38 -8.35
C GLY A 289 -1.14 -21.08 -7.62
N VAL A 290 -1.30 -20.01 -8.38
CA VAL A 290 -1.45 -18.65 -7.86
C VAL A 290 -2.59 -17.91 -8.56
N ALA A 291 -3.39 -17.18 -7.80
CA ALA A 291 -4.36 -16.25 -8.36
C ALA A 291 -3.63 -14.98 -8.83
N ILE A 292 -3.55 -14.75 -10.15
CA ILE A 292 -2.87 -13.57 -10.70
C ILE A 292 -3.71 -12.32 -10.45
N GLU A 293 -4.99 -12.39 -10.81
CA GLU A 293 -5.94 -11.28 -10.72
C GLU A 293 -7.32 -11.82 -10.38
N ALA A 294 -8.11 -11.02 -9.66
CA ALA A 294 -9.49 -11.37 -9.37
C ALA A 294 -10.40 -10.14 -9.43
N HIS A 295 -11.62 -10.34 -9.90
CA HIS A 295 -12.61 -9.29 -10.03
C HIS A 295 -14.03 -9.84 -9.83
N LEU A 296 -14.99 -8.93 -9.69
CA LEU A 296 -16.40 -9.27 -9.60
C LEU A 296 -17.09 -9.00 -10.94
N ASP A 297 -17.53 -10.06 -11.61
CA ASP A 297 -18.23 -9.96 -12.89
C ASP A 297 -19.77 -9.94 -12.71
N ARG A 298 -20.44 -9.11 -13.51
CA ARG A 298 -21.91 -9.02 -13.51
C ARG A 298 -22.52 -10.24 -14.19
N GLY A 299 -22.95 -11.19 -13.36
CA GLY A 299 -23.68 -12.38 -13.78
C GLY A 299 -22.89 -13.66 -13.61
N ARG A 300 -21.55 -13.61 -13.76
CA ARG A 300 -20.68 -14.76 -13.44
C ARG A 300 -20.31 -14.83 -11.94
N GLY A 301 -20.41 -13.71 -11.23
CA GLY A 301 -20.05 -13.63 -9.80
C GLY A 301 -18.56 -13.37 -9.61
N PRO A 302 -17.96 -13.82 -8.50
CA PRO A 302 -16.52 -13.71 -8.28
C PRO A 302 -15.73 -14.56 -9.28
N VAL A 303 -14.78 -13.94 -9.95
CA VAL A 303 -13.94 -14.54 -10.99
C VAL A 303 -12.48 -14.29 -10.66
N ALA A 304 -11.64 -15.30 -10.84
CA ALA A 304 -10.20 -15.15 -10.67
C ALA A 304 -9.44 -15.77 -11.85
N THR A 305 -8.45 -15.06 -12.36
CA THR A 305 -7.44 -15.58 -13.28
C THR A 305 -6.40 -16.31 -12.46
N VAL A 306 -6.27 -17.62 -12.67
CA VAL A 306 -5.36 -18.50 -11.94
C VAL A 306 -4.30 -19.01 -12.91
N LEU A 307 -3.04 -19.02 -12.46
CA LEU A 307 -1.95 -19.72 -13.12
C LEU A 307 -1.72 -21.05 -12.41
N VAL A 308 -1.98 -22.15 -13.11
CA VAL A 308 -1.66 -23.49 -12.60
C VAL A 308 -0.14 -23.67 -12.66
N GLN A 309 0.50 -23.95 -11.52
CA GLN A 309 1.94 -24.21 -11.46
C GLN A 309 2.24 -25.71 -11.50
N ARG A 310 1.40 -26.52 -10.85
CA ARG A 310 1.54 -27.98 -10.75
C ARG A 310 0.16 -28.65 -10.75
N GLY A 311 0.12 -29.93 -11.11
CA GLY A 311 -1.14 -30.67 -11.22
C GLY A 311 -2.03 -30.21 -12.37
N THR A 312 -3.23 -30.76 -12.44
CA THR A 312 -4.23 -30.40 -13.45
C THR A 312 -5.51 -29.91 -12.79
N LEU A 313 -5.93 -28.70 -13.15
CA LEU A 313 -7.20 -28.14 -12.68
C LEU A 313 -8.34 -28.55 -13.62
N ARG A 314 -9.47 -29.00 -13.06
CA ARG A 314 -10.64 -29.44 -13.84
C ARG A 314 -11.91 -28.73 -13.41
N VAL A 315 -12.88 -28.67 -14.32
CA VAL A 315 -14.23 -28.22 -13.99
C VAL A 315 -14.87 -29.21 -13.02
N GLY A 316 -15.36 -28.70 -11.89
CA GLY A 316 -15.97 -29.48 -10.81
C GLY A 316 -15.10 -29.59 -9.56
N ASP A 317 -13.81 -29.23 -9.63
CA ASP A 317 -12.88 -29.31 -8.51
C ASP A 317 -13.26 -28.34 -7.39
N SER A 318 -13.00 -28.75 -6.14
CA SER A 318 -13.14 -27.89 -4.96
C SER A 318 -11.84 -27.09 -4.80
N VAL A 319 -11.94 -25.77 -4.69
CA VAL A 319 -10.78 -24.88 -4.72
C VAL A 319 -10.77 -23.90 -3.55
N VAL A 320 -9.57 -23.56 -3.10
CA VAL A 320 -9.30 -22.50 -2.12
C VAL A 320 -8.22 -21.57 -2.66
N ALA A 321 -8.46 -20.27 -2.58
CA ALA A 321 -7.53 -19.21 -2.97
C ALA A 321 -7.53 -18.15 -1.86
N GLY A 322 -6.47 -18.15 -1.04
CA GLY A 322 -6.41 -17.30 0.15
C GLY A 322 -7.57 -17.55 1.11
N ASP A 323 -8.39 -16.53 1.38
CA ASP A 323 -9.61 -16.61 2.19
C ASP A 323 -10.89 -16.86 1.37
N ALA A 324 -10.77 -16.96 0.04
CA ALA A 324 -11.86 -17.36 -0.85
C ALA A 324 -11.84 -18.87 -1.09
N TYR A 325 -13.02 -19.46 -1.23
CA TYR A 325 -13.18 -20.87 -1.59
C TYR A 325 -14.35 -21.05 -2.55
N GLY A 326 -14.46 -22.21 -3.16
CA GLY A 326 -15.58 -22.51 -4.04
C GLY A 326 -15.42 -23.81 -4.79
N ARG A 327 -16.30 -24.02 -5.77
CA ARG A 327 -16.23 -25.14 -6.70
C ARG A 327 -16.16 -24.60 -8.11
N VAL A 328 -15.22 -25.08 -8.92
CA VAL A 328 -15.03 -24.64 -10.31
C VAL A 328 -16.28 -24.98 -11.11
N ARG A 329 -17.06 -23.97 -11.49
CA ARG A 329 -18.27 -24.15 -12.31
C ARG A 329 -17.97 -24.09 -13.80
N ARG A 330 -16.99 -23.26 -14.16
CA ARG A 330 -16.59 -22.98 -15.53
C ARG A 330 -15.17 -22.45 -15.52
N MET A 331 -14.37 -22.87 -16.50
CA MET A 331 -13.08 -22.29 -16.79
C MET A 331 -13.06 -21.77 -18.21
N VAL A 332 -12.41 -20.63 -18.39
CA VAL A 332 -12.33 -19.94 -19.67
C VAL A 332 -10.86 -19.55 -19.91
N ASP A 333 -10.39 -19.67 -21.14
CA ASP A 333 -9.03 -19.24 -21.51
C ASP A 333 -8.94 -17.75 -21.89
N GLU A 334 -7.75 -17.32 -22.33
CA GLU A 334 -7.47 -15.96 -22.79
C GLU A 334 -8.31 -15.50 -23.99
N TYR A 335 -8.89 -16.45 -24.74
CA TYR A 335 -9.70 -16.20 -25.94
C TYR A 335 -11.21 -16.25 -25.66
N ASN A 336 -11.60 -16.30 -24.39
CA ASN A 336 -12.97 -16.51 -23.94
C ASN A 336 -13.57 -17.87 -24.34
N GLU A 337 -12.74 -18.87 -24.66
CA GLU A 337 -13.18 -20.22 -24.99
C GLU A 337 -13.27 -21.09 -23.74
N ASP A 338 -14.25 -22.00 -23.72
CA ASP A 338 -14.47 -22.90 -22.60
C ASP A 338 -13.39 -23.98 -22.54
N VAL A 339 -12.80 -24.15 -21.35
CA VAL A 339 -11.76 -25.15 -21.10
C VAL A 339 -12.23 -26.14 -20.04
N THR A 340 -12.03 -27.43 -20.28
CA THR A 340 -12.39 -28.50 -19.33
C THR A 340 -11.28 -28.83 -18.35
N GLU A 341 -10.03 -28.69 -18.79
CA GLU A 341 -8.82 -28.97 -18.00
C GLU A 341 -7.72 -27.95 -18.26
N ALA A 342 -7.01 -27.54 -17.20
CA ALA A 342 -5.87 -26.64 -17.28
C ALA A 342 -4.63 -27.34 -16.73
N LEU A 343 -3.65 -27.53 -17.61
CA LEU A 343 -2.35 -28.14 -17.32
C LEU A 343 -1.38 -27.13 -16.67
N PRO A 344 -0.24 -27.59 -16.12
CA PRO A 344 0.80 -26.72 -15.61
C PRO A 344 1.23 -25.62 -16.60
N SER A 345 1.48 -24.42 -16.06
CA SER A 345 1.74 -23.16 -16.75
C SER A 345 0.61 -22.60 -17.61
N ARG A 346 -0.59 -23.20 -17.64
CA ARG A 346 -1.73 -22.63 -18.38
C ARG A 346 -2.49 -21.62 -17.50
N PRO A 347 -2.64 -20.36 -17.93
CA PRO A 347 -3.52 -19.41 -17.25
C PRO A 347 -4.98 -19.72 -17.62
N VAL A 348 -5.86 -19.74 -16.62
CA VAL A 348 -7.30 -19.90 -16.85
C VAL A 348 -8.11 -19.00 -15.93
N GLN A 349 -9.20 -18.47 -16.46
CA GLN A 349 -10.18 -17.72 -15.69
C GLN A 349 -11.17 -18.70 -15.04
N VAL A 350 -11.11 -18.79 -13.72
CA VAL A 350 -11.93 -19.68 -12.89
C VAL A 350 -13.15 -18.93 -12.38
N ILE A 351 -14.33 -19.50 -12.66
CA ILE A 351 -15.63 -19.00 -12.18
C ILE A 351 -16.19 -20.02 -11.18
N GLY A 352 -16.53 -19.57 -9.98
CA GLY A 352 -17.10 -20.46 -8.96
C GLY A 352 -16.76 -20.14 -7.51
N PHE A 353 -15.94 -19.11 -7.26
CA PHE A 353 -15.62 -18.67 -5.91
C PHE A 353 -16.81 -18.01 -5.20
N THR A 354 -16.85 -18.13 -3.87
CA THR A 354 -17.85 -17.46 -3.02
C THR A 354 -17.55 -15.99 -2.79
N SER A 355 -16.27 -15.61 -2.82
CA SER A 355 -15.74 -14.26 -2.65
C SER A 355 -14.60 -14.02 -3.65
N VAL A 356 -14.22 -12.76 -3.86
CA VAL A 356 -13.10 -12.41 -4.75
C VAL A 356 -11.79 -12.68 -3.99
N PRO A 357 -10.91 -13.59 -4.45
CA PRO A 357 -9.63 -13.81 -3.80
C PRO A 357 -8.70 -12.59 -3.92
N GLY A 358 -7.69 -12.54 -3.06
CA GLY A 358 -6.58 -11.60 -3.18
C GLY A 358 -5.72 -11.89 -4.41
N ALA A 359 -5.11 -10.86 -4.98
CA ALA A 359 -4.09 -11.05 -6.00
C ALA A 359 -2.83 -11.67 -5.36
N GLY A 360 -2.19 -12.62 -6.03
CA GLY A 360 -1.07 -13.39 -5.50
C GLY A 360 -1.44 -14.47 -4.48
N ASP A 361 -2.72 -14.66 -4.16
CA ASP A 361 -3.12 -15.70 -3.22
C ASP A 361 -2.81 -17.10 -3.76
N THR A 362 -2.28 -17.95 -2.89
CA THR A 362 -2.04 -19.35 -3.18
C THR A 362 -3.36 -20.06 -3.49
N PHE A 363 -3.41 -20.68 -4.67
CA PHE A 363 -4.53 -21.46 -5.18
C PHE A 363 -4.25 -22.96 -5.01
N LEU A 364 -5.21 -23.67 -4.42
CA LEU A 364 -5.13 -25.11 -4.16
C LEU A 364 -6.45 -25.77 -4.54
N VAL A 365 -6.37 -26.88 -5.25
CA VAL A 365 -7.44 -27.87 -5.32
C VAL A 365 -7.39 -28.73 -4.06
N VAL A 366 -8.56 -29.09 -3.56
CA VAL A 366 -8.71 -30.02 -2.44
C VAL A 366 -9.82 -31.02 -2.74
N ASP A 367 -9.74 -32.20 -2.13
CA ASP A 367 -10.69 -33.29 -2.31
C ASP A 367 -12.16 -32.89 -2.03
N GLU A 368 -12.40 -32.15 -0.95
CA GLU A 368 -13.75 -31.84 -0.47
C GLU A 368 -14.04 -30.35 -0.27
N ASP A 369 -15.23 -29.90 -0.67
CA ASP A 369 -15.74 -28.54 -0.43
C ASP A 369 -15.66 -28.13 1.06
N ARG A 370 -15.80 -29.09 1.97
CA ARG A 370 -15.74 -28.84 3.42
C ARG A 370 -14.33 -28.45 3.86
N VAL A 371 -13.31 -29.10 3.32
CA VAL A 371 -11.90 -28.82 3.62
C VAL A 371 -11.54 -27.44 3.08
N ALA A 372 -11.94 -27.12 1.84
CA ALA A 372 -11.73 -25.79 1.23
C ALA A 372 -12.28 -24.67 2.12
N ARG A 373 -13.52 -24.83 2.62
CA ARG A 373 -14.14 -23.86 3.54
C ARG A 373 -13.37 -23.72 4.85
N GLN A 374 -12.94 -24.82 5.46
CA GLN A 374 -12.22 -24.78 6.74
C GLN A 374 -10.86 -24.09 6.63
N ILE A 375 -10.13 -24.32 5.52
CA ILE A 375 -8.86 -23.64 5.25
C ILE A 375 -9.09 -22.14 5.10
N ALA A 376 -10.05 -21.74 4.25
CA ALA A 376 -10.39 -20.34 4.02
C ALA A 376 -10.84 -19.61 5.30
N GLU A 377 -11.74 -20.21 6.09
CA GLU A 377 -12.22 -19.61 7.35
C GLU A 377 -11.09 -19.44 8.38
N ARG A 378 -10.16 -20.40 8.46
CA ARG A 378 -8.99 -20.30 9.34
C ARG A 378 -8.03 -19.21 8.88
N ARG A 379 -7.75 -19.10 7.57
CA ARG A 379 -6.96 -18.00 6.99
C ARG A 379 -7.60 -16.64 7.27
N GLN A 380 -8.91 -16.52 7.06
CA GLN A 380 -9.66 -15.29 7.34
C GLN A 380 -9.62 -14.91 8.82
N ALA A 381 -9.76 -15.88 9.73
CA ALA A 381 -9.65 -15.64 11.16
C ALA A 381 -8.24 -15.14 11.54
N ARG A 382 -7.18 -15.75 10.98
CA ARG A 382 -5.79 -15.31 11.19
C ARG A 382 -5.56 -13.87 10.73
N ILE A 383 -5.97 -13.54 9.51
CA ILE A 383 -5.82 -12.17 8.96
C ILE A 383 -6.52 -11.15 9.87
N ARG A 384 -7.74 -11.44 10.30
CA ARG A 384 -8.48 -10.55 11.22
C ARG A 384 -7.75 -10.39 12.57
N ASN A 385 -7.30 -11.48 13.17
CA ASN A 385 -6.59 -11.45 14.45
C ASN A 385 -5.28 -10.65 14.36
N ALA A 386 -4.51 -10.84 13.28
CA ALA A 386 -3.31 -10.08 13.00
C ALA A 386 -3.60 -8.57 12.82
N GLN A 387 -4.65 -8.21 12.09
CA GLN A 387 -5.08 -6.81 11.94
C GLN A 387 -5.50 -6.18 13.28
N PHE A 388 -6.20 -6.93 14.14
CA PHE A 388 -6.57 -6.45 15.48
C PHE A 388 -5.35 -6.23 16.38
N ALA A 389 -4.35 -7.12 16.29
CA ALA A 389 -3.10 -6.96 17.01
C ALA A 389 -2.29 -5.73 16.51
N ALA A 390 -2.20 -5.55 15.19
CA ALA A 390 -1.45 -4.43 14.59
C ALA A 390 -2.08 -3.05 14.86
N LYS A 391 -3.41 -2.97 14.99
CA LYS A 391 -4.11 -1.70 15.27
C LYS A 391 -3.90 -1.18 16.70
N ARG A 392 -3.37 -1.99 17.63
CA ARG A 392 -3.10 -1.53 18.99
C ARG A 392 -1.76 -0.78 19.04
N LYS A 393 -1.83 0.56 19.03
CA LYS A 393 -0.77 1.39 19.58
C LYS A 393 -0.73 1.17 21.10
N ARG A 394 0.46 0.95 21.63
CA ARG A 394 0.73 0.94 23.07
C ARG A 394 0.44 2.34 23.59
N ILE A 395 -0.75 2.57 24.17
CA ILE A 395 -1.06 3.88 24.73
C ILE A 395 -0.38 3.95 26.10
N SER A 396 0.81 4.54 26.15
CA SER A 396 1.43 4.92 27.41
C SER A 396 0.72 6.15 28.00
N LEU A 397 0.96 6.46 29.28
CA LEU A 397 0.46 7.71 29.88
C LEU A 397 1.03 8.97 29.20
N GLU A 398 2.21 8.88 28.57
CA GLU A 398 2.82 9.95 27.77
C GLU A 398 2.11 10.11 26.41
N ASP A 399 1.59 9.02 25.85
CA ASP A 399 0.76 9.03 24.63
C ASP A 399 -0.68 9.45 24.88
N LEU A 400 -1.10 9.60 26.14
CA LEU A 400 -2.44 10.09 26.45
C LEU A 400 -2.59 11.54 25.99
N ASP A 401 -1.55 12.35 26.16
CA ASP A 401 -1.51 13.75 25.70
C ASP A 401 -1.48 13.85 24.16
N SER A 402 -0.83 12.90 23.46
CA SER A 402 -0.82 12.85 22.00
C SER A 402 -2.13 12.31 21.43
N ALA A 403 -2.78 11.34 22.10
CA ALA A 403 -4.11 10.83 21.75
C ALA A 403 -5.23 11.84 22.08
N LEU A 404 -4.99 12.76 23.01
CA LEU A 404 -5.88 13.88 23.31
C LEU A 404 -5.70 15.07 22.34
N LYS A 405 -4.64 15.11 21.53
CA LYS A 405 -4.54 16.10 20.44
C LYS A 405 -5.60 15.79 19.40
N GLU A 406 -6.39 16.80 19.04
CA GLU A 406 -7.33 16.72 17.92
C GLU A 406 -6.56 16.54 16.60
N THR A 407 -6.30 15.30 16.21
CA THR A 407 -5.90 14.96 14.84
C THR A 407 -7.14 14.94 13.96
N ARG A 408 -7.05 15.60 12.80
CA ARG A 408 -8.13 15.54 11.82
C ARG A 408 -7.98 14.24 11.04
N GLN A 409 -9.01 13.43 10.99
CA GLN A 409 -8.97 12.16 10.27
C GLN A 409 -9.74 12.28 8.96
N LEU A 410 -9.14 11.81 7.86
CA LEU A 410 -9.82 11.62 6.60
C LEU A 410 -10.11 10.14 6.41
N ASN A 411 -11.38 9.76 6.55
CA ASN A 411 -11.82 8.38 6.40
C ASN A 411 -12.17 8.09 4.94
N LEU A 412 -11.63 7.01 4.39
CA LEU A 412 -11.84 6.58 3.01
C LEU A 412 -12.43 5.18 2.93
N ILE A 413 -13.30 4.98 1.94
CA ILE A 413 -13.75 3.66 1.48
C ILE A 413 -13.31 3.51 0.03
N ILE A 414 -12.54 2.47 -0.27
CA ILE A 414 -11.99 2.23 -1.61
C ILE A 414 -12.77 1.13 -2.31
N LYS A 415 -13.29 1.41 -3.50
CA LYS A 415 -13.92 0.44 -4.39
C LYS A 415 -13.22 0.42 -5.73
N GLY A 416 -12.88 -0.76 -6.22
CA GLY A 416 -12.20 -0.93 -7.50
C GLY A 416 -12.81 -2.04 -8.35
N ASP A 417 -12.41 -2.07 -9.61
CA ASP A 417 -12.83 -3.09 -10.59
C ASP A 417 -12.18 -4.45 -10.31
N ASN A 418 -10.92 -4.48 -9.91
CA ASN A 418 -10.17 -5.69 -9.58
C ASN A 418 -9.49 -5.58 -8.19
N SER A 419 -9.08 -6.71 -7.63
CA SER A 419 -8.48 -6.77 -6.28
C SER A 419 -7.13 -6.05 -6.21
N GLY A 420 -6.31 -6.19 -7.25
CA GLY A 420 -4.98 -5.63 -7.27
C GLY A 420 -4.94 -4.09 -7.42
N THR A 421 -5.88 -3.46 -8.14
CA THR A 421 -5.95 -1.99 -8.24
C THR A 421 -6.35 -1.37 -6.91
N VAL A 422 -7.26 -2.02 -6.17
CA VAL A 422 -7.67 -1.58 -4.84
C VAL A 422 -6.48 -1.60 -3.89
N GLU A 423 -5.71 -2.68 -3.87
CA GLU A 423 -4.52 -2.82 -3.02
C GLU A 423 -3.42 -1.82 -3.42
N ALA A 424 -3.14 -1.67 -4.72
CA ALA A 424 -2.16 -0.71 -5.23
C ALA A 424 -2.52 0.74 -4.88
N LEU A 425 -3.80 1.11 -5.01
CA LEU A 425 -4.28 2.44 -4.66
C LEU A 425 -4.16 2.68 -3.15
N GLU A 426 -4.53 1.70 -2.32
CA GLU A 426 -4.39 1.81 -0.88
C GLU A 426 -2.94 1.99 -0.45
N ASP A 427 -2.03 1.15 -0.94
CA ASP A 427 -0.60 1.24 -0.64
C ASP A 427 -0.02 2.59 -1.07
N ALA A 428 -0.45 3.11 -2.22
CA ALA A 428 -0.01 4.42 -2.70
C ALA A 428 -0.55 5.56 -1.82
N LEU A 429 -1.81 5.47 -1.39
CA LEU A 429 -2.42 6.43 -0.47
C LEU A 429 -1.78 6.40 0.92
N MET A 430 -1.41 5.22 1.44
CA MET A 430 -0.74 5.09 2.74
C MET A 430 0.68 5.68 2.77
N LYS A 431 1.32 5.82 1.60
CA LYS A 431 2.64 6.47 1.47
C LYS A 431 2.57 7.99 1.44
N ILE A 432 1.38 8.58 1.37
CA ILE A 432 1.20 10.02 1.38
C ILE A 432 1.51 10.54 2.79
N GLU A 433 2.60 11.30 2.93
CA GLU A 433 2.98 11.94 4.19
C GLU A 433 2.50 13.40 4.22
N VAL A 434 1.48 13.69 5.05
CA VAL A 434 0.92 15.06 5.20
C VAL A 434 0.95 15.48 6.67
N GLY A 435 2.17 15.53 7.25
CA GLY A 435 2.41 16.00 8.62
C GLY A 435 1.66 15.25 9.73
N ASP A 436 1.95 15.55 10.99
CA ASP A 436 1.38 14.82 12.14
C ASP A 436 -0.06 15.26 12.51
N GLU A 437 -0.60 16.28 11.84
CA GLU A 437 -1.90 16.91 12.20
C GLU A 437 -3.10 16.25 11.51
N VAL A 438 -2.88 15.55 10.40
CA VAL A 438 -3.93 14.91 9.60
C VAL A 438 -3.58 13.45 9.36
N GLU A 439 -4.53 12.56 9.65
CA GLU A 439 -4.35 11.11 9.49
C GLU A 439 -5.29 10.58 8.41
N LEU A 440 -4.74 9.89 7.43
CA LEU A 440 -5.51 9.18 6.42
C LEU A 440 -5.86 7.78 6.92
N LYS A 441 -7.13 7.40 6.84
CA LYS A 441 -7.59 6.08 7.30
C LYS A 441 -8.50 5.41 6.28
N VAL A 442 -8.08 4.24 5.80
CA VAL A 442 -8.94 3.38 4.98
C VAL A 442 -9.80 2.52 5.90
N ILE A 443 -11.12 2.73 5.86
CA ILE A 443 -12.11 2.06 6.71
C ILE A 443 -12.52 0.72 6.12
N ASP A 444 -12.79 0.71 4.82
CA ASP A 444 -13.21 -0.47 4.08
C ASP A 444 -12.62 -0.43 2.67
N ARG A 445 -12.36 -1.61 2.13
CA ARG A 445 -11.89 -1.79 0.76
C ARG A 445 -12.62 -2.96 0.14
N GLY A 446 -12.95 -2.88 -1.15
CA GLY A 446 -13.50 -4.05 -1.82
C GLY A 446 -13.64 -3.91 -3.32
N VAL A 447 -13.91 -5.05 -3.93
CA VAL A 447 -14.00 -5.18 -5.39
C VAL A 447 -15.45 -5.12 -5.85
N GLY A 448 -15.67 -4.49 -7.00
CA GLY A 448 -16.98 -4.32 -7.63
C GLY A 448 -17.61 -2.94 -7.40
N GLY A 449 -18.80 -2.77 -7.97
CA GLY A 449 -19.58 -1.54 -7.89
C GLY A 449 -19.90 -1.11 -6.45
N ILE A 450 -20.14 0.19 -6.28
CA ILE A 450 -20.49 0.77 -4.97
C ILE A 450 -21.88 0.29 -4.56
N THR A 451 -21.99 -0.30 -3.37
CA THR A 451 -23.24 -0.86 -2.86
C THR A 451 -23.89 0.02 -1.81
N LYS A 452 -25.17 -0.24 -1.50
CA LYS A 452 -25.87 0.43 -0.40
C LYS A 452 -25.13 0.28 0.94
N ALA A 453 -24.58 -0.90 1.23
CA ALA A 453 -23.84 -1.13 2.47
C ALA A 453 -22.61 -0.21 2.60
N ASN A 454 -21.96 0.13 1.47
CA ASN A 454 -20.84 1.07 1.48
C ASN A 454 -21.30 2.50 1.74
N VAL A 455 -22.45 2.90 1.21
CA VAL A 455 -23.05 4.21 1.52
C VAL A 455 -23.48 4.29 2.99
N ASP A 456 -24.11 3.23 3.51
CA ASP A 456 -24.52 3.16 4.92
C ASP A 456 -23.29 3.20 5.86
N LEU A 457 -22.20 2.52 5.48
CA LEU A 457 -20.93 2.59 6.21
C LEU A 457 -20.30 3.98 6.15
N ALA A 458 -20.29 4.61 4.97
CA ALA A 458 -19.79 5.96 4.78
C ALA A 458 -20.51 6.98 5.67
N ILE A 459 -21.83 6.85 5.82
CA ILE A 459 -22.63 7.68 6.73
C ILE A 459 -22.23 7.46 8.18
N ALA A 460 -22.03 6.19 8.59
CA ALA A 460 -21.71 5.85 9.96
C ALA A 460 -20.28 6.28 10.37
N SER A 461 -19.34 6.31 9.43
CA SER A 461 -17.93 6.63 9.69
C SER A 461 -17.48 7.99 9.16
N ASP A 462 -18.38 8.81 8.61
CA ASP A 462 -18.05 10.08 7.94
C ASP A 462 -16.92 9.91 6.92
N ALA A 463 -17.10 8.94 6.00
CA ALA A 463 -16.07 8.56 5.03
C ALA A 463 -16.43 8.96 3.60
N ILE A 464 -15.41 9.31 2.81
CA ILE A 464 -15.53 9.55 1.37
C ILE A 464 -15.37 8.21 0.65
N ILE A 465 -16.14 7.99 -0.41
CA ILE A 465 -16.03 6.78 -1.24
C ILE A 465 -15.24 7.09 -2.50
N LEU A 466 -14.15 6.34 -2.73
CA LEU A 466 -13.35 6.38 -3.94
C LEU A 466 -13.70 5.18 -4.83
N GLY A 467 -14.19 5.43 -6.03
CA GLY A 467 -14.49 4.43 -7.05
C GLY A 467 -13.46 4.43 -8.18
N PHE A 468 -12.62 3.40 -8.25
CA PHE A 468 -11.66 3.19 -9.33
C PHE A 468 -12.24 2.29 -10.41
N ASN A 469 -12.49 2.81 -11.62
CA ASN A 469 -13.17 2.13 -12.73
C ASN A 469 -14.56 1.53 -12.41
N VAL A 470 -15.12 1.90 -11.26
CA VAL A 470 -16.45 1.45 -10.81
C VAL A 470 -17.34 2.63 -10.53
N ARG A 471 -18.65 2.42 -10.61
CA ARG A 471 -19.66 3.46 -10.37
C ARG A 471 -20.75 2.97 -9.41
N ALA A 472 -21.40 3.92 -8.73
CA ALA A 472 -22.67 3.69 -8.07
C ALA A 472 -23.80 3.76 -9.10
N GLU A 473 -24.78 2.85 -9.02
CA GLU A 473 -25.91 2.79 -9.96
C GLU A 473 -27.28 2.94 -9.28
N GLY A 474 -28.21 3.58 -10.00
CA GLY A 474 -29.62 3.69 -9.63
C GLY A 474 -29.84 4.25 -8.23
N LYS A 475 -30.54 3.46 -7.40
CA LYS A 475 -30.94 3.86 -6.03
C LYS A 475 -29.76 4.13 -5.10
N VAL A 476 -28.58 3.56 -5.36
CA VAL A 476 -27.39 3.77 -4.52
C VAL A 476 -26.85 5.19 -4.70
N ALA A 477 -26.78 5.66 -5.95
CA ALA A 477 -26.35 7.03 -6.26
C ALA A 477 -27.36 8.07 -5.73
N GLU A 478 -28.66 7.81 -5.87
CA GLU A 478 -29.70 8.65 -5.30
C GLU A 478 -29.62 8.75 -3.78
N GLN A 479 -29.35 7.62 -3.10
CA GLN A 479 -29.14 7.60 -1.66
C GLN A 479 -27.90 8.42 -1.27
N ALA A 480 -26.76 8.19 -1.90
CA ALA A 480 -25.53 8.92 -1.60
C ALA A 480 -25.73 10.45 -1.73
N ASN A 481 -26.39 10.90 -2.81
CA ASN A 481 -26.70 12.32 -3.01
C ASN A 481 -27.66 12.88 -1.96
N ARG A 482 -28.66 12.09 -1.53
CA ARG A 482 -29.62 12.52 -0.51
C ARG A 482 -28.98 12.66 0.87
N GLU A 483 -28.09 11.74 1.22
CA GLU A 483 -27.39 11.73 2.50
C GLU A 483 -26.13 12.61 2.49
N GLY A 484 -25.76 13.20 1.34
CA GLY A 484 -24.62 14.11 1.21
C GLY A 484 -23.25 13.44 1.21
N ILE A 485 -23.19 12.14 0.87
CA ILE A 485 -21.93 11.38 0.81
C ILE A 485 -21.18 11.72 -0.48
N ASP A 486 -19.92 12.13 -0.35
CA ASP A 486 -19.05 12.40 -1.48
C ASP A 486 -18.53 11.08 -2.09
N ILE A 487 -18.81 10.90 -3.38
CA ILE A 487 -18.33 9.77 -4.16
C ILE A 487 -17.50 10.30 -5.32
N ARG A 488 -16.21 9.97 -5.32
CA ARG A 488 -15.25 10.36 -6.35
C ARG A 488 -14.94 9.18 -7.26
N TYR A 489 -14.93 9.43 -8.57
CA TYR A 489 -14.69 8.40 -9.58
C TYR A 489 -13.39 8.67 -10.31
N TYR A 490 -12.53 7.66 -10.39
CA TYR A 490 -11.23 7.74 -11.05
C TYR A 490 -11.07 6.60 -12.03
N SER A 491 -10.32 6.87 -13.09
CA SER A 491 -9.80 5.86 -14.02
C SER A 491 -8.27 5.84 -14.08
N VAL A 492 -7.63 6.81 -13.41
CA VAL A 492 -6.17 6.97 -13.37
C VAL A 492 -5.76 7.15 -11.91
N ILE A 493 -4.86 6.31 -11.42
CA ILE A 493 -4.50 6.24 -9.99
C ILE A 493 -3.91 7.59 -9.50
N TYR A 494 -3.04 8.23 -10.28
CA TYR A 494 -2.44 9.51 -9.93
C TYR A 494 -3.47 10.62 -9.68
N GLN A 495 -4.56 10.65 -10.43
CA GLN A 495 -5.61 11.65 -10.21
C GLN A 495 -6.27 11.47 -8.84
N ALA A 496 -6.43 10.22 -8.41
CA ALA A 496 -6.97 9.91 -7.08
C ALA A 496 -5.97 10.31 -5.99
N ILE A 497 -4.69 9.97 -6.16
CA ILE A 497 -3.62 10.31 -5.22
C ILE A 497 -3.50 11.83 -5.07
N ASP A 498 -3.36 12.56 -6.18
CA ASP A 498 -3.16 14.02 -6.18
C ASP A 498 -4.34 14.75 -5.52
N GLU A 499 -5.58 14.34 -5.81
CA GLU A 499 -6.77 14.97 -5.23
C GLU A 499 -6.89 14.68 -3.73
N ILE A 500 -6.57 13.46 -3.29
CA ILE A 500 -6.54 13.12 -1.85
C ILE A 500 -5.40 13.86 -1.13
N GLU A 501 -4.23 13.97 -1.73
CA GLU A 501 -3.13 14.75 -1.18
C GLU A 501 -3.51 16.24 -1.03
N GLN A 502 -4.19 16.81 -2.04
CA GLN A 502 -4.71 18.18 -1.97
C GLN A 502 -5.78 18.34 -0.89
N ALA A 503 -6.67 17.35 -0.74
CA ALA A 503 -7.68 17.35 0.32
C ALA A 503 -7.02 17.34 1.70
N LEU A 504 -6.02 16.47 1.91
CA LEU A 504 -5.25 16.40 3.15
C LEU A 504 -4.52 17.72 3.44
N LYS A 505 -3.88 18.34 2.44
CA LYS A 505 -3.25 19.66 2.58
C LYS A 505 -4.26 20.75 2.93
N GLY A 506 -5.44 20.74 2.32
CA GLY A 506 -6.53 21.66 2.63
C GLY A 506 -7.09 21.51 4.06
N MET A 507 -6.89 20.35 4.68
CA MET A 507 -7.29 20.10 6.07
C MET A 507 -6.27 20.59 7.11
N LEU A 508 -5.08 21.02 6.71
CA LEU A 508 -4.07 21.57 7.62
C LEU A 508 -4.53 22.91 8.20
N LYS A 509 -4.17 23.17 9.45
CA LYS A 509 -4.40 24.49 10.07
C LYS A 509 -3.48 25.52 9.40
N PRO A 510 -3.97 26.73 9.08
CA PRO A 510 -3.12 27.77 8.55
C PRO A 510 -2.08 28.20 9.58
N GLU A 511 -0.85 28.49 9.13
CA GLU A 511 0.19 29.07 9.98
C GLU A 511 -0.03 30.58 10.10
N TYR A 512 0.18 31.11 11.31
CA TYR A 512 0.16 32.55 11.54
C TYR A 512 1.59 33.04 11.74
N GLU A 513 2.03 33.97 10.90
CA GLU A 513 3.33 34.64 11.02
C GLU A 513 3.16 35.98 11.74
N GLU A 514 4.02 36.27 12.70
CA GLU A 514 4.10 37.59 13.33
C GLU A 514 4.73 38.59 12.36
N VAL A 515 3.91 39.47 11.80
CA VAL A 515 4.41 40.60 10.99
C VAL A 515 4.51 41.83 11.87
N GLN A 516 5.73 42.31 12.07
CA GLN A 516 5.99 43.54 12.80
C GLN A 516 5.41 44.75 12.03
N LEU A 517 4.61 45.56 12.72
CA LEU A 517 3.98 46.76 12.16
C LEU A 517 4.81 48.03 12.43
N GLY A 518 5.34 48.18 13.65
CA GLY A 518 6.07 49.39 14.03
C GLY A 518 6.64 49.36 15.44
N ARG A 519 7.51 50.33 15.75
CA ARG A 519 8.14 50.52 17.06
C ARG A 519 7.94 51.95 17.52
N ALA A 520 7.56 52.14 18.77
CA ALA A 520 7.38 53.45 19.37
C ALA A 520 8.05 53.52 20.75
N GLU A 521 8.76 54.59 21.03
CA GLU A 521 9.47 54.81 22.29
C GLU A 521 8.64 55.70 23.21
N VAL A 522 8.50 55.31 24.48
CA VAL A 522 7.77 56.07 25.50
C VAL A 522 8.63 57.22 25.98
N ARG A 523 8.17 58.46 25.75
CA ARG A 523 8.82 59.67 26.22
C ARG A 523 8.26 60.19 27.53
N ASP A 524 6.95 60.05 27.72
CA ASP A 524 6.25 60.52 28.91
C ASP A 524 5.13 59.56 29.28
N VAL A 525 4.79 59.51 30.58
CA VAL A 525 3.70 58.67 31.08
C VAL A 525 2.69 59.53 31.85
N PHE A 526 1.46 59.57 31.36
CA PHE A 526 0.36 60.32 31.96
C PHE A 526 -0.58 59.36 32.68
N ARG A 527 -1.08 59.75 33.87
CA ARG A 527 -2.06 58.94 34.62
C ARG A 527 -3.43 59.61 34.57
N SER A 528 -4.43 58.87 34.10
CA SER A 528 -5.82 59.31 34.07
C SER A 528 -6.70 58.36 34.87
N SER A 529 -7.52 58.90 35.77
CA SER A 529 -8.45 58.13 36.60
C SER A 529 -9.55 57.41 35.81
N LYS A 530 -9.81 57.80 34.55
CA LYS A 530 -10.81 57.16 33.67
C LYS A 530 -10.24 56.14 32.69
N VAL A 531 -8.96 56.25 32.31
CA VAL A 531 -8.38 55.53 31.15
C VAL A 531 -7.12 54.72 31.52
N GLY A 532 -6.57 54.91 32.73
CA GLY A 532 -5.35 54.23 33.18
C GLY A 532 -4.07 54.98 32.83
N SER A 533 -2.95 54.26 32.75
CA SER A 533 -1.66 54.80 32.29
C SER A 533 -1.68 55.03 30.77
N ILE A 534 -1.45 56.27 30.34
CA ILE A 534 -1.34 56.67 28.94
C ILE A 534 0.14 56.92 28.64
N ALA A 535 0.69 56.19 27.68
CA ALA A 535 2.04 56.38 27.20
C ALA A 535 2.05 57.47 26.11
N GLY A 536 2.78 58.55 26.33
CA GLY A 536 3.16 59.50 25.30
C GLY A 536 4.38 58.96 24.56
N CYS A 537 4.19 58.55 23.31
CA CYS A 537 5.18 57.83 22.52
C CYS A 537 5.55 58.58 21.25
N MET A 538 6.78 58.36 20.79
CA MET A 538 7.26 58.75 19.48
C MET A 538 7.42 57.50 18.61
N VAL A 539 6.81 57.46 17.43
CA VAL A 539 6.98 56.32 16.52
C VAL A 539 8.36 56.39 15.87
N LEU A 540 9.20 55.41 16.17
CA LEU A 540 10.58 55.30 15.69
C LEU A 540 10.67 54.66 14.30
N SER A 541 9.82 53.67 14.04
CA SER A 541 9.78 52.99 12.73
C SER A 541 8.42 52.37 12.46
N GLY A 542 8.04 52.33 11.18
CA GLY A 542 6.78 51.70 10.75
C GLY A 542 5.55 52.50 11.16
N GLU A 543 4.48 51.80 11.53
CA GLU A 543 3.22 52.41 11.97
C GLU A 543 2.61 51.70 13.17
N ILE A 544 2.00 52.49 14.05
CA ILE A 544 1.24 52.01 15.20
C ILE A 544 -0.24 52.08 14.85
N ARG A 545 -0.93 50.93 14.88
CA ARG A 545 -2.37 50.85 14.63
C ARG A 545 -3.15 50.57 15.91
N ARG A 546 -4.35 51.15 16.00
CA ARG A 546 -5.30 50.81 17.05
C ARG A 546 -5.74 49.34 16.92
N ASN A 547 -5.90 48.66 18.05
CA ASN A 547 -6.21 47.22 18.18
C ASN A 547 -5.11 46.25 17.71
N ALA A 548 -3.94 46.74 17.29
CA ALA A 548 -2.80 45.86 17.03
C ALA A 548 -2.31 45.19 18.33
N LYS A 549 -1.73 43.99 18.20
CA LYS A 549 -1.00 43.36 19.31
C LYS A 549 0.30 44.13 19.54
N ALA A 550 0.74 44.18 20.78
CA ALA A 550 1.93 44.89 21.20
C ALA A 550 2.72 44.11 22.23
N ARG A 551 4.04 44.30 22.23
CA ARG A 551 4.94 43.89 23.31
C ARG A 551 5.74 45.09 23.80
N LEU A 552 5.97 45.14 25.10
CA LEU A 552 6.75 46.18 25.76
C LEU A 552 8.15 45.65 26.03
N LEU A 553 9.16 46.37 25.56
CA LEU A 553 10.57 46.10 25.78
C LEU A 553 11.15 47.18 26.69
N ARG A 554 11.99 46.77 27.65
CA ARG A 554 12.80 47.64 28.50
C ARG A 554 14.23 47.15 28.42
N ASP A 555 15.16 48.02 28.06
CA ASP A 555 16.58 47.64 27.85
C ASP A 555 16.75 46.47 26.86
N ASN A 556 15.92 46.42 25.81
CA ASN A 556 15.82 45.31 24.84
C ASN A 556 15.37 43.95 25.40
N VAL A 557 14.88 43.89 26.64
CA VAL A 557 14.27 42.69 27.23
C VAL A 557 12.75 42.83 27.19
N VAL A 558 12.05 41.78 26.79
CA VAL A 558 10.58 41.78 26.76
C VAL A 558 10.04 41.72 28.19
N VAL A 559 9.36 42.78 28.61
CA VAL A 559 8.78 42.91 29.96
C VAL A 559 7.33 42.45 30.00
N ALA A 560 6.60 42.68 28.90
CA ALA A 560 5.21 42.26 28.77
C ALA A 560 4.89 41.94 27.31
N GLU A 561 4.21 40.82 27.10
CA GLU A 561 3.77 40.32 25.79
C GLU A 561 2.24 40.29 25.69
N ASN A 562 1.73 40.10 24.47
CA ASN A 562 0.30 39.97 24.18
C ASN A 562 -0.56 41.15 24.67
N LEU A 563 0.03 42.35 24.70
CA LEU A 563 -0.71 43.58 24.96
C LEU A 563 -1.48 43.99 23.71
N SER A 564 -2.45 44.88 23.87
CA SER A 564 -3.22 45.44 22.75
C SER A 564 -3.32 46.97 22.88
N VAL A 565 -3.23 47.65 21.74
CA VAL A 565 -3.36 49.11 21.68
C VAL A 565 -4.85 49.49 21.71
N ASN A 566 -5.41 49.65 22.91
CA ASN A 566 -6.85 49.92 23.11
C ASN A 566 -7.26 51.32 22.62
N SER A 567 -6.41 52.30 22.85
CA SER A 567 -6.62 53.66 22.40
C SER A 567 -5.36 54.21 21.79
N LEU A 568 -5.54 54.97 20.71
CA LEU A 568 -4.49 55.65 20.00
C LEU A 568 -5.02 57.04 19.66
N ARG A 569 -4.34 58.06 20.17
CA ARG A 569 -4.73 59.46 20.04
C ARG A 569 -3.54 60.29 19.60
N ARG A 570 -3.80 61.29 18.78
CA ARG A 570 -2.84 62.33 18.48
C ARG A 570 -3.41 63.66 18.94
N PHE A 571 -2.73 64.29 19.89
CA PHE A 571 -3.26 65.45 20.61
C PHE A 571 -4.63 65.17 21.26
N LYS A 572 -5.72 65.70 20.69
CA LYS A 572 -7.09 65.51 21.19
C LYS A 572 -7.93 64.59 20.31
N ASP A 573 -7.40 64.15 19.16
CA ASP A 573 -8.14 63.39 18.17
C ASP A 573 -7.84 61.89 18.29
N ASP A 574 -8.90 61.07 18.26
CA ASP A 574 -8.79 59.61 18.15
C ASP A 574 -8.40 59.25 16.71
N VAL A 575 -7.31 58.50 16.55
CA VAL A 575 -6.75 58.12 15.25
C VAL A 575 -6.64 56.61 15.13
N THR A 576 -6.73 56.09 13.90
CA THR A 576 -6.64 54.65 13.61
C THR A 576 -5.21 54.18 13.44
N GLU A 577 -4.34 55.03 12.87
CA GLU A 577 -2.93 54.75 12.64
C GLU A 577 -2.08 55.99 12.90
N VAL A 578 -0.83 55.79 13.35
CA VAL A 578 0.19 56.82 13.47
C VAL A 578 1.48 56.31 12.85
N ARG A 579 2.03 57.11 11.93
CA ARG A 579 3.24 56.77 11.17
C ARG A 579 4.51 57.24 11.85
N GLU A 580 5.63 56.69 11.41
CA GLU A 580 6.98 57.08 11.80
C GLU A 580 7.19 58.60 11.82
N GLY A 581 7.91 59.07 12.85
CA GLY A 581 8.24 60.48 13.02
C GLY A 581 7.16 61.33 13.68
N PHE A 582 6.00 60.75 14.03
CA PHE A 582 4.93 61.44 14.73
C PHE A 582 4.77 61.00 16.19
N GLU A 583 4.39 61.95 17.04
CA GLU A 583 4.03 61.70 18.44
C GLU A 583 2.58 61.23 18.55
N CYS A 584 2.34 60.29 19.47
CA CYS A 584 1.02 59.78 19.79
C CYS A 584 0.88 59.46 21.28
N GLY A 585 -0.35 59.48 21.78
CA GLY A 585 -0.72 58.91 23.06
C GLY A 585 -1.39 57.56 22.84
N LEU A 586 -0.90 56.52 23.49
CA LEU A 586 -1.47 55.18 23.39
C LEU A 586 -1.66 54.54 24.78
N THR A 587 -2.60 53.60 24.86
CA THR A 587 -2.88 52.83 26.09
C THR A 587 -2.79 51.35 25.81
N LEU A 588 -2.01 50.63 26.61
CA LEU A 588 -1.76 49.20 26.46
C LEU A 588 -2.69 48.38 27.36
N GLY A 589 -3.87 48.02 26.86
CA GLY A 589 -4.77 47.10 27.55
C GLY A 589 -5.06 47.47 29.02
N SER A 590 -4.86 46.50 29.91
CA SER A 590 -4.90 46.65 31.37
C SER A 590 -3.51 46.83 32.02
N TYR A 591 -2.46 46.99 31.21
CA TYR A 591 -1.08 47.07 31.70
C TYR A 591 -0.71 48.50 32.09
N ASN A 592 -0.25 48.68 33.34
CA ASN A 592 -0.07 50.00 33.93
C ASN A 592 1.38 50.37 34.29
N ASP A 593 2.33 49.41 34.31
CA ASP A 593 3.76 49.64 34.63
C ASP A 593 4.56 50.03 33.39
N ILE A 594 4.20 51.18 32.81
CA ILE A 594 4.91 51.80 31.69
C ILE A 594 5.89 52.84 32.25
N ARG A 595 7.14 52.80 31.77
CA ARG A 595 8.19 53.75 32.15
C ARG A 595 8.68 54.52 30.93
N VAL A 596 9.29 55.67 31.20
CA VAL A 596 10.00 56.44 30.17
C VAL A 596 11.17 55.61 29.66
N GLU A 597 11.47 55.71 28.36
CA GLU A 597 12.45 54.90 27.61
C GLU A 597 12.04 53.45 27.32
N ASP A 598 10.85 53.01 27.74
CA ASP A 598 10.31 51.72 27.28
C ASP A 598 10.01 51.78 25.76
N VAL A 599 10.24 50.68 25.05
CA VAL A 599 9.93 50.55 23.61
C VAL A 599 8.72 49.63 23.42
N ILE A 600 7.71 50.13 22.73
CA ILE A 600 6.50 49.39 22.38
C ILE A 600 6.63 48.94 20.93
N GLU A 601 6.60 47.64 20.72
CA GLU A 601 6.61 47.03 19.39
C GLU A 601 5.24 46.45 19.08
N THR A 602 4.62 46.90 17.98
CA THR A 602 3.34 46.37 17.52
C THR A 602 3.52 45.36 16.40
N TYR A 603 2.69 44.32 16.42
CA TYR A 603 2.68 43.24 15.44
C TYR A 603 1.26 42.78 15.15
N GLU A 604 1.08 42.14 13.99
CA GLU A 604 -0.16 41.52 13.56
C GLU A 604 0.10 40.06 13.19
N MET A 605 -0.81 39.18 13.56
CA MET A 605 -0.77 37.79 13.11
C MET A 605 -1.37 37.74 11.71
N ARG A 606 -0.56 37.49 10.69
CA ARG A 606 -1.06 37.28 9.32
C ARG A 606 -1.11 35.80 9.00
N GLU A 607 -2.23 35.41 8.39
CA GLU A 607 -2.41 34.06 7.89
C GLU A 607 -1.47 33.83 6.70
N LYS A 608 -0.63 32.81 6.81
CA LYS A 608 0.25 32.36 5.74
C LYS A 608 -0.26 30.99 5.26
N PRO A 609 -0.66 30.88 3.98
CA PRO A 609 -0.93 29.56 3.40
C PRO A 609 0.35 28.72 3.48
N ARG A 610 0.27 27.52 4.07
CA ARG A 610 1.34 26.52 3.96
C ARG A 610 1.37 26.05 2.49
N VAL A 611 2.56 26.04 1.89
CA VAL A 611 2.80 25.60 0.50
C VAL A 611 3.02 24.10 0.49
#